data_AF-A0A7J4LMC0-F1
#
_entry.id   AF-A0A7J4LMC0-F1
#
_cell.length_a   1.000
_cell.length_b   1.000
_cell.length_c   1.000
_cell.angle_alpha   90.00
_cell.angle_beta   90.00
_cell.angle_gamma   90.00
#
_symmetry.space_group_name_H-M   'P 1'
#
loop_
_entity.id
_entity.type
_entity.pdbx_description
1 polymer ?
#
loop_
_entity_poly.entity_id
_entity_poly.type
_entity_poly.pdbx_seq_one_letter_code
_entity_poly.pdbx_strand_id
1 'polypeptide(L)'
;MVDERFEKIARVFGKRLKNLQKGSNKANSSESKKIILVTHQPPYGTDVDLIHGQHAGCKSFTRFIREVQPILSICGHLHETAGKKDKIGKTVVINPGWQGVILEV
;
A
#
# COMPACT_ATOMS: atom_id res chain seq x y z
N MET A 1 -4.60 -16.32 6.13
CA MET A 1 -5.43 -16.63 4.93
C MET A 1 -5.64 -15.42 3.97
N VAL A 2 -4.79 -14.38 4.05
CA VAL A 2 -4.82 -13.19 3.18
C VAL A 2 -3.73 -13.27 2.08
N ASP A 3 -2.56 -13.84 2.39
CA ASP A 3 -1.38 -13.80 1.51
C ASP A 3 -1.61 -14.42 0.11
N GLU A 4 -2.07 -15.66 0.00
CA GLU A 4 -2.15 -16.34 -1.31
C GLU A 4 -3.10 -15.67 -2.32
N ARG A 5 -4.28 -15.25 -1.85
CA ARG A 5 -5.28 -14.56 -2.70
C ARG A 5 -4.75 -13.20 -3.16
N PHE A 6 -4.15 -12.44 -2.24
CA PHE A 6 -3.56 -11.16 -2.57
C PHE A 6 -2.40 -11.32 -3.56
N GLU A 7 -1.50 -12.28 -3.35
CA GLU A 7 -0.36 -12.51 -4.24
C GLU A 7 -0.78 -12.81 -5.68
N LYS A 8 -1.84 -13.60 -5.86
CA LYS A 8 -2.39 -13.87 -7.19
C LYS A 8 -2.87 -12.58 -7.87
N ILE A 9 -3.60 -11.72 -7.15
CA ILE A 9 -4.11 -10.44 -7.66
C ILE A 9 -2.95 -9.47 -7.92
N ALA A 10 -2.05 -9.30 -6.95
CA ALA A 10 -0.86 -8.46 -7.04
C ALA A 10 -0.01 -8.82 -8.26
N ARG A 11 0.16 -10.12 -8.54
CA ARG A 11 0.89 -10.58 -9.72
C ARG A 11 0.20 -10.20 -11.03
N VAL A 12 -1.12 -10.37 -11.11
CA VAL A 12 -1.89 -10.00 -12.32
C VAL A 12 -1.87 -8.48 -12.52
N PHE A 13 -2.08 -7.72 -11.45
CA PHE A 13 -2.06 -6.26 -11.46
C PHE A 13 -0.67 -5.72 -11.84
N GLY A 14 0.40 -6.26 -11.25
CA GLY A 14 1.78 -5.88 -11.56
C GLY A 14 2.14 -6.12 -13.03
N LYS A 15 1.69 -7.23 -13.62
CA LYS A 15 1.85 -7.48 -15.07
C LYS A 15 1.11 -6.43 -15.89
N ARG A 16 -0.15 -6.11 -15.53
CA ARG A 16 -0.94 -5.09 -16.23
C ARG A 16 -0.32 -3.70 -16.12
N LEU A 17 0.21 -3.35 -14.95
CA LEU A 17 0.89 -2.06 -14.73
C LEU A 17 2.14 -1.91 -15.60
N LYS A 18 2.97 -2.96 -15.65
CA LYS A 18 4.16 -2.99 -16.53
C LYS A 18 3.79 -2.87 -18.01
N ASN A 19 2.71 -3.53 -18.45
CA ASN A 19 2.24 -3.43 -19.83
C ASN A 19 1.70 -2.03 -20.16
N LEU A 20 0.99 -1.40 -19.21
CA LEU A 20 0.51 -0.03 -19.35
C LEU A 20 1.65 0.99 -19.43
N GLN A 21 2.77 0.74 -18.74
CA GLN A 21 3.97 1.57 -18.85
C GLN A 21 4.68 1.38 -20.21
N LYS A 22 4.73 0.14 -20.72
CA LYS A 22 5.33 -0.18 -22.03
C LYS A 22 4.54 0.33 -23.24
N GLY A 23 3.21 0.43 -23.14
CA GLY A 23 2.34 0.90 -24.21
C GLY A 23 2.33 2.42 -24.43
N SER A 24 2.98 3.20 -23.55
CA SER A 24 2.93 4.68 -23.56
C SER A 24 3.93 5.35 -24.51
N ASN A 25 4.47 4.62 -25.50
CA ASN A 25 5.54 5.09 -26.37
C ASN A 25 5.12 6.04 -27.52
N LYS A 26 3.92 6.65 -27.48
CA LYS A 26 3.53 7.63 -28.50
C LYS A 26 2.43 8.60 -28.05
N ALA A 27 2.79 9.51 -27.15
CA ALA A 27 2.29 10.89 -27.03
C ALA A 27 2.71 11.44 -25.66
N ASN A 28 3.25 12.65 -25.66
CA ASN A 28 3.74 13.41 -24.50
C ASN A 28 2.75 13.44 -23.32
N SER A 29 2.86 12.50 -22.39
CA SER A 29 2.34 12.65 -21.04
C SER A 29 3.31 11.97 -20.08
N SER A 30 4.15 12.77 -19.43
CA SER A 30 5.01 12.39 -18.31
C SER A 30 4.20 12.07 -17.04
N GLU A 31 2.97 11.60 -17.19
CA GLU A 31 2.02 11.44 -16.11
C GLU A 31 2.24 10.07 -15.47
N SER A 32 3.15 10.07 -14.50
CA SER A 32 3.38 8.95 -13.60
C SER A 32 2.03 8.57 -12.97
N LYS A 33 1.50 7.38 -13.31
CA LYS A 33 0.21 6.94 -12.77
C LYS A 33 0.25 6.94 -11.24
N LYS A 34 -0.59 7.78 -10.62
CA LYS A 34 -0.81 7.81 -9.17
C LYS A 34 -1.57 6.55 -8.76
N ILE A 35 -1.00 5.73 -7.88
CA ILE A 35 -1.61 4.50 -7.37
C ILE A 35 -1.88 4.67 -5.88
N ILE A 36 -3.12 4.41 -5.46
CA ILE A 36 -3.50 4.30 -4.05
C ILE A 36 -3.84 2.84 -3.77
N LEU A 37 -3.22 2.27 -2.74
CA LEU A 37 -3.53 0.94 -2.23
C LEU A 37 -4.46 1.07 -1.01
N VAL A 38 -5.53 0.29 -0.97
CA VAL A 38 -6.42 0.21 0.19
C VAL A 38 -6.51 -1.25 0.61
N THR A 39 -6.17 -1.54 1.86
CA THR A 39 -6.23 -2.89 2.44
C THR A 39 -6.99 -2.86 3.76
N HIS A 40 -7.54 -4.00 4.17
CA HIS A 40 -8.12 -4.11 5.50
C HIS A 40 -7.03 -4.18 6.58
N GLN A 41 -6.09 -5.12 6.45
CA GLN A 41 -4.96 -5.30 7.39
C GLN A 41 -3.77 -4.40 7.00
N PRO A 42 -2.95 -3.93 7.97
CA PRO A 42 -1.76 -3.14 7.68
C PRO A 42 -0.62 -3.97 7.07
N PRO A 43 0.33 -3.31 6.36
CA PRO A 43 1.57 -3.95 5.96
C PRO A 43 2.42 -4.30 7.19
N TYR A 44 3.17 -5.39 7.10
CA TYR A 44 4.08 -5.84 8.16
C TYR A 44 5.31 -4.93 8.29
N GLY A 45 5.71 -4.66 9.54
CA GLY A 45 6.99 -4.00 9.84
C GLY A 45 6.93 -2.48 9.71
N THR A 46 5.83 -1.88 10.14
CA THR A 46 5.55 -0.44 10.12
C THR A 46 4.95 0.02 11.46
N ASP A 47 4.91 1.32 11.70
CA ASP A 47 4.26 1.85 12.90
C ASP A 47 2.74 1.60 12.93
N VAL A 48 2.14 1.38 11.76
CA VAL A 48 0.70 1.09 11.63
C VAL A 48 0.34 -0.37 11.95
N ASP A 49 1.33 -1.26 12.11
CA ASP A 49 1.10 -2.65 12.55
C ASP A 49 1.75 -3.03 13.88
N LEU A 50 2.35 -2.06 14.57
CA LEU A 50 3.03 -2.28 15.86
C LEU A 50 2.03 -2.25 17.02
N ILE A 51 1.77 -3.42 17.60
CA ILE A 51 0.94 -3.62 18.81
C ILE A 51 1.82 -4.21 19.91
N HIS A 52 1.87 -3.53 21.06
CA HIS A 52 2.61 -3.99 22.25
C HIS A 52 4.05 -4.48 21.94
N GLY A 53 4.75 -3.76 21.06
CA GLY A 53 6.12 -4.09 20.67
C GLY A 53 6.28 -5.21 19.63
N GLN A 54 5.18 -5.71 19.06
CA GLN A 54 5.19 -6.76 18.04
C GLN A 54 4.43 -6.34 16.78
N HIS A 55 4.94 -6.77 15.62
CA HIS A 55 4.35 -6.48 14.31
C HIS A 55 3.31 -7.55 13.93
N ALA A 56 2.07 -7.12 13.69
CA ALA A 56 0.92 -7.98 13.36
C ALA A 56 0.42 -7.84 11.91
N GLY A 57 1.17 -7.15 11.05
CA GLY A 57 0.80 -6.87 9.67
C GLY A 57 1.05 -8.02 8.69
N CYS A 58 0.70 -7.78 7.43
CA CYS A 58 0.85 -8.74 6.34
C CYS A 58 2.12 -8.47 5.51
N LYS A 59 2.99 -9.48 5.38
CA LYS A 59 4.28 -9.36 4.66
C LYS A 59 4.09 -9.20 3.16
N SER A 60 3.07 -9.82 2.55
CA SER A 60 2.82 -9.70 1.11
C SER A 60 2.35 -8.29 0.73
N PHE A 61 1.69 -7.54 1.62
CA PHE A 61 1.40 -6.12 1.43
C PHE A 61 2.69 -5.28 1.42
N THR A 62 3.57 -5.48 2.41
CA THR A 62 4.87 -4.80 2.46
C THR A 62 5.67 -5.04 1.17
N ARG A 63 5.71 -6.29 0.70
CA ARG A 63 6.38 -6.65 -0.56
C ARG A 63 5.77 -5.93 -1.75
N PHE A 64 4.44 -5.94 -1.89
CA PHE A 64 3.76 -5.25 -2.98
C PHE A 64 4.03 -3.74 -2.97
N ILE A 65 3.98 -3.11 -1.79
CA ILE A 65 4.27 -1.68 -1.63
C ILE A 65 5.72 -1.38 -2.06
N ARG A 66 6.69 -2.21 -1.68
CA ARG A 66 8.09 -2.06 -2.12
C ARG A 66 8.27 -2.22 -3.63
N GLU A 67 7.56 -3.15 -4.27
CA GLU A 67 7.68 -3.41 -5.71
C GLU A 67 6.94 -2.36 -6.57
N VAL A 68 5.74 -1.95 -6.17
CA VAL A 68 4.86 -1.07 -6.95
C VAL A 68 5.06 0.40 -6.60
N GLN A 69 5.48 0.69 -5.38
CA GLN A 69 5.66 2.04 -4.84
C GLN A 69 4.45 2.97 -5.11
N PRO A 70 3.24 2.61 -4.60
CA PRO A 70 2.08 3.51 -4.66
C PRO A 70 2.36 4.82 -3.94
N ILE A 71 1.61 5.88 -4.26
CA ILE A 71 1.77 7.18 -3.57
C ILE A 71 1.20 7.12 -2.14
N LEU A 72 0.19 6.29 -1.92
CA LEU A 72 -0.50 6.14 -0.64
C LEU A 72 -0.96 4.69 -0.43
N SER A 73 -0.83 4.19 0.79
CA SER A 73 -1.38 2.92 1.26
C SER A 73 -2.23 3.15 2.51
N ILE A 74 -3.53 2.88 2.42
CA ILE A 74 -4.50 3.05 3.50
C ILE A 74 -4.85 1.67 4.05
N CYS A 75 -4.79 1.50 5.37
CA CYS A 75 -5.14 0.26 6.06
C CYS A 75 -6.03 0.51 7.28
N GLY A 76 -6.51 -0.57 7.92
CA GLY A 76 -7.28 -0.50 9.16
C GLY A 76 -6.97 -1.70 10.05
N HIS A 77 -8.02 -2.37 10.53
CA HIS A 77 -7.99 -3.61 11.33
C HIS A 77 -7.43 -3.48 12.76
N LEU A 78 -6.34 -2.74 12.96
CA LEU A 78 -5.71 -2.57 14.27
C LEU A 78 -6.15 -1.24 14.88
N HIS A 79 -6.91 -1.29 15.97
CA HIS A 79 -7.49 -0.08 16.57
C HIS A 79 -6.45 0.69 17.40
N GLU A 80 -5.46 -0.02 17.94
CA GLU A 80 -4.34 0.50 18.73
C GLU A 80 -3.40 1.40 17.91
N THR A 81 -3.44 1.26 16.59
CA THR A 81 -2.64 2.05 15.65
C THR A 81 -3.47 3.06 14.85
N ALA A 82 -4.72 3.29 15.25
CA ALA A 82 -5.57 4.33 14.67
C ALA A 82 -4.87 5.69 14.70
N GLY A 83 -4.89 6.40 13.57
CA GLY A 83 -4.22 7.69 13.37
C GLY A 83 -2.71 7.60 13.05
N LYS A 84 -2.09 6.42 13.17
CA LYS A 84 -0.65 6.27 12.90
C LYS A 84 -0.36 6.32 11.40
N LYS A 85 0.84 6.80 11.08
CA LYS A 85 1.40 6.91 9.74
C LYS A 85 2.82 6.41 9.74
N ASP A 86 3.26 5.88 8.61
CA ASP A 86 4.63 5.45 8.36
C ASP A 86 4.97 5.58 6.86
N LYS A 87 6.19 5.22 6.46
CA LYS A 87 6.63 5.19 5.08
C LYS A 87 7.31 3.86 4.72
N ILE A 88 6.97 3.35 3.55
CA ILE A 88 7.71 2.25 2.90
C ILE A 88 8.28 2.77 1.58
N GLY A 89 9.55 3.16 1.60
CA GLY A 89 10.15 3.88 0.47
C GLY A 89 9.46 5.23 0.27
N LYS A 90 8.92 5.48 -0.93
CA LYS A 90 8.18 6.72 -1.24
C LYS A 90 6.69 6.68 -0.88
N THR A 91 6.18 5.50 -0.52
CA THR A 91 4.77 5.30 -0.19
C THR A 91 4.48 5.79 1.22
N VAL A 92 3.51 6.68 1.37
CA VAL A 92 2.92 7.00 2.67
C VAL A 92 1.97 5.86 3.05
N VAL A 93 2.12 5.30 4.25
CA VAL A 93 1.24 4.28 4.82
C VAL A 93 0.47 4.90 5.97
N ILE A 94 -0.84 4.65 6.04
CA ILE A 94 -1.68 5.21 7.09
C ILE A 94 -2.77 4.25 7.54
N ASN A 95 -2.99 4.20 8.85
CA ASN A 95 -4.23 3.73 9.45
C ASN A 95 -5.03 4.95 9.93
N PRO A 96 -6.06 5.42 9.20
CA PRO A 96 -6.78 6.64 9.56
C PRO A 96 -7.66 6.46 10.81
N GLY A 97 -7.92 5.22 11.24
CA GLY A 97 -8.82 4.95 12.36
C GLY A 97 -10.26 5.40 12.12
N TRP A 98 -11.06 5.38 13.17
CA TRP A 98 -12.48 5.75 13.12
C TRP A 98 -12.72 7.25 12.98
N GLN A 99 -11.74 8.10 13.34
CA GLN A 99 -11.87 9.55 13.22
C GLN A 99 -11.68 10.05 11.78
N GLY A 100 -11.04 9.23 10.93
CA GLY A 100 -10.64 9.65 9.60
C GLY A 100 -9.52 10.69 9.63
N VAL A 101 -8.96 10.99 8.46
CA VAL A 101 -7.96 12.04 8.30
C VAL A 101 -8.14 12.72 6.94
N ILE A 102 -7.65 13.95 6.82
CA ILE A 102 -7.45 14.61 5.52
C ILE A 102 -5.98 14.45 5.14
N LEU A 103 -5.72 14.05 3.89
CA LEU A 103 -4.37 13.87 3.34
C LEU A 103 -4.28 14.51 1.96
N GLU A 104 -3.11 15.09 1.69
CA GLU A 104 -2.72 15.60 0.39
C GLU A 104 -1.63 14.70 -0.19
N VAL A 105 -1.84 14.21 -1.43
CA VAL A 105 -0.99 13.17 -2.08
C VAL A 105 -0.78 13.35 -3.59
#